data_AF-Q09BA1-F1
#
_entry.id   AF-Q09BA1-F1
#
_cell.length_a   1.000
_cell.length_b   1.000
_cell.length_c   1.000
_cell.angle_alpha   90.00
_cell.angle_beta   90.00
_cell.angle_gamma   90.00
#
_symmetry.space_group_name_H-M   'P 1'
#
loop_
_entity.id
_entity.type
_entity.pdbx_description
1 polymer ?
#
loop_
_entity_poly.entity_id
_entity_poly.type
_entity_poly.pdbx_seq_one_letter_code
_entity_poly.pdbx_strand_id
1 'polypeptide(L)' 'MPALRLDDIELNVRVDGPEDAPALLLCNSLGTTLSMWDAVTTILARRFRVVRYDMRGHGGSGAPPG' A
#
# COMPACT_ATOMS: atom_id res chain seq x y z
N MET A 1 9.33 -2.50 -8.18
CA MET A 1 8.12 -2.19 -7.40
C MET A 1 8.45 -1.02 -6.48
N PRO A 2 7.55 -0.05 -6.26
CA PRO A 2 7.86 1.05 -5.35
C PRO A 2 8.03 0.48 -3.93
N ALA A 3 9.22 0.60 -3.38
CA ALA A 3 9.50 0.24 -2.01
C ALA A 3 9.76 1.54 -1.23
N LEU A 4 9.06 1.74 -0.12
CA LEU A 4 9.31 2.84 0.78
C LEU A 4 10.23 2.35 1.88
N ARG A 5 11.45 2.90 1.93
CA ARG A 5 12.42 2.56 2.97
C ARG A 5 12.26 3.52 4.14
N LEU A 6 11.95 2.96 5.29
CA LEU A 6 11.99 3.61 6.60
C LEU A 6 13.21 3.05 7.36
N ASP A 7 13.51 3.62 8.53
CA ASP A 7 14.76 3.35 9.26
C ASP A 7 15.02 1.84 9.49
N ASP A 8 14.01 1.10 9.94
CA ASP A 8 14.10 -0.30 10.32
C ASP A 8 13.40 -1.27 9.35
N ILE A 9 12.74 -0.75 8.31
CA ILE A 9 11.86 -1.55 7.46
C ILE A 9 11.75 -1.03 6.02
N GLU A 10 11.70 -1.96 5.08
CA GLU A 10 11.28 -1.70 3.71
C GLU A 10 9.81 -2.11 3.55
N LEU A 11 8.96 -1.16 3.15
CA LEU A 11 7.54 -1.38 2.90
C LEU A 11 7.29 -1.57 1.40
N ASN A 12 6.56 -2.63 1.05
CA ASN A 12 6.01 -2.80 -0.28
C ASN A 12 4.81 -1.86 -0.46
N VAL A 13 4.90 -0.91 -1.39
CA VAL A 13 3.89 0.13 -1.61
C VAL A 13 3.47 0.16 -3.08
N ARG A 14 2.19 0.45 -3.32
CA ARG A 14 1.67 0.78 -4.65
C ARG A 14 0.87 2.06 -4.60
N VAL A 15 0.99 2.84 -5.67
CA VAL A 15 0.29 4.10 -5.86
C VAL A 15 -0.42 4.04 -7.21
N ASP A 16 -1.72 4.28 -7.20
CA ASP A 16 -2.60 4.23 -8.37
C ASP A 16 -3.38 5.56 -8.48
N GLY A 17 -3.67 6.01 -9.71
CA GLY A 17 -4.47 7.22 -9.97
C GLY A 17 -3.64 8.50 -10.26
N PRO A 18 -4.32 9.64 -10.52
CA PRO A 18 -3.67 10.90 -10.90
C PRO A 18 -2.77 11.46 -9.80
N GLU A 19 -1.67 12.11 -10.19
CA GLU A 19 -0.67 12.63 -9.26
C GLU A 19 -1.21 13.79 -8.39
N ASP A 20 -2.14 14.56 -8.94
CA ASP A 20 -2.76 15.76 -8.38
C ASP A 20 -4.13 15.50 -7.71
N ALA A 21 -4.62 14.26 -7.72
CA ALA A 21 -5.85 13.88 -7.07
C ALA A 21 -5.69 13.81 -5.53
N PRO A 22 -6.79 13.98 -4.74
CA PRO A 22 -6.73 13.81 -3.29
C PRO A 22 -6.20 12.43 -2.90
N ALA A 23 -5.27 12.39 -1.95
CA ALA A 23 -4.66 11.15 -1.49
C ALA A 23 -5.66 10.30 -0.68
N LEU A 24 -5.63 8.98 -0.90
CA LEU A 24 -6.41 8.01 -0.14
C LEU A 24 -5.52 6.82 0.22
N LEU A 25 -5.29 6.59 1.52
CA LEU A 25 -4.52 5.46 2.02
C LEU A 25 -5.46 4.31 2.41
N LEU A 26 -5.21 3.10 1.91
CA LEU A 26 -5.91 1.89 2.34
C LEU A 26 -5.02 1.07 3.29
N CYS A 27 -5.52 0.82 4.50
CA CYS A 27 -4.85 0.02 5.52
C CYS A 27 -5.43 -1.40 5.55
N ASN A 28 -4.55 -2.39 5.56
CA ASN A 28 -4.92 -3.80 5.53
C ASN A 28 -5.38 -4.30 6.91
N SER A 29 -6.03 -5.47 6.94
CA SER A 29 -6.24 -6.24 8.16
C SER A 29 -5.06 -7.18 8.43
N LEU A 30 -5.05 -7.82 9.59
CA LEU A 30 -4.08 -8.85 9.91
C LEU A 30 -4.21 -10.03 8.94
N GLY A 31 -3.07 -10.57 8.49
CA GLY A 31 -3.03 -11.74 7.60
C GLY A 31 -3.40 -11.44 6.14
N THR A 32 -3.58 -10.17 5.77
CA THR A 32 -3.85 -9.76 4.39
C THR A 32 -2.69 -8.96 3.79
N THR A 33 -2.72 -8.82 2.47
CA THR A 33 -1.76 -8.04 1.68
C THR A 33 -2.50 -6.97 0.87
N LEU A 34 -1.75 -6.03 0.29
CA LEU A 34 -2.27 -4.91 -0.48
C LEU A 34 -3.10 -5.33 -1.70
N SER A 35 -2.97 -6.59 -2.16
CA SER A 35 -3.74 -7.14 -3.28
C SER A 35 -5.21 -7.35 -2.94
N MET A 36 -5.58 -7.43 -1.64
CA MET A 36 -7.00 -7.52 -1.24
C MET A 36 -7.84 -6.34 -1.78
N TRP A 37 -7.19 -5.22 -2.10
CA TRP A 37 -7.82 -4.00 -2.58
C TRP A 37 -7.83 -3.85 -4.10
N ASP A 38 -7.30 -4.80 -4.88
CA ASP A 38 -7.12 -4.63 -6.34
C ASP A 38 -8.42 -4.26 -7.06
N ALA A 39 -9.53 -4.95 -6.73
CA ALA A 39 -10.84 -4.69 -7.34
C ALA A 39 -11.37 -3.28 -7.02
N VAL A 40 -11.27 -2.85 -5.76
CA VAL A 40 -11.79 -1.55 -5.31
C VAL A 40 -10.89 -0.41 -5.80
N THR A 41 -9.58 -0.64 -5.87
CA THR A 41 -8.60 0.35 -6.35
C THR A 41 -8.87 0.76 -7.79
N THR A 42 -9.26 -0.18 -8.65
CA THR A 42 -9.65 0.10 -10.05
C THR A 42 -10.76 1.16 -10.15
N ILE A 43 -11.62 1.27 -9.14
CA ILE A 43 -12.71 2.24 -9.09
C ILE A 43 -12.23 3.54 -8.42
N LEU A 44 -11.58 3.43 -7.26
CA LEU A 44 -11.14 4.58 -6.47
C LEU A 44 -10.06 5.43 -7.18
N ALA A 45 -9.16 4.78 -7.92
CA ALA A 45 -8.07 5.44 -8.65
C ALA A 45 -8.55 6.37 -9.77
N ARG A 46 -9.84 6.36 -10.12
CA ARG A 46 -10.43 7.33 -11.05
C ARG A 46 -10.58 8.72 -10.44
N ARG A 47 -10.62 8.84 -9.11
CA ARG A 47 -10.86 10.08 -8.37
C ARG A 47 -9.81 10.41 -7.33
N PHE A 48 -9.09 9.40 -6.84
CA PHE A 48 -8.11 9.54 -5.77
C PHE A 48 -6.73 9.09 -6.22
N ARG A 49 -5.69 9.66 -5.60
CA ARG A 49 -4.34 9.10 -5.60
C ARG A 49 -4.28 8.02 -4.52
N VAL A 50 -4.61 6.79 -4.90
CA VAL A 50 -4.76 5.67 -3.97
C VAL A 50 -3.39 5.11 -3.62
N VAL A 51 -3.07 5.09 -2.33
CA VAL A 51 -1.85 4.49 -1.79
C VAL A 51 -2.23 3.22 -1.03
N ARG A 52 -1.54 2.13 -1.33
CA ARG A 52 -1.69 0.84 -0.66
C ARG A 52 -0.34 0.30 -0.27
N TYR A 53 -0.27 -0.40 0.84
CA TYR A 53 0.98 -0.97 1.32
C TYR A 53 0.72 -2.31 2.01
N ASP A 54 1.74 -3.18 2.03
CA ASP A 54 1.73 -4.32 2.94
C ASP A 54 2.17 -3.86 4.32
N MET A 55 1.41 -4.18 5.37
CA MET A 55 1.81 -3.86 6.74
C MET A 55 3.13 -4.57 7.10
N ARG A 56 3.82 -4.06 8.13
CA ARG A 56 5.00 -4.73 8.72
C ARG A 56 4.72 -6.22 8.93
N GLY A 57 5.65 -7.07 8.49
CA GLY A 57 5.54 -8.53 8.60
C GLY A 57 4.53 -9.18 7.65
N HIS A 58 3.98 -8.44 6.68
CA HIS A 58 3.01 -8.95 5.72
C HIS A 58 3.52 -8.80 4.29
N GLY A 59 3.08 -9.70 3.40
CA GLY A 59 3.28 -9.61 1.96
C GLY A 59 4.74 -9.39 1.57
N GLY A 60 5.00 -8.35 0.78
CA GLY A 60 6.34 -7.95 0.35
C GLY A 60 7.07 -6.98 1.29
N SER A 61 6.47 -6.60 2.42
CA SER A 61 7.11 -5.73 3.41
C SER A 61 8.02 -6.52 4.35
N GLY A 62 9.05 -5.85 4.86
CA GLY A 62 9.98 -6.44 5.83
C GLY A 62 9.31 -6.89 7.13
N ALA A 63 9.96 -7.82 7.82
CA ALA A 63 9.57 -8.33 9.14
C ALA A 63 10.72 -8.12 10.14
N PRO A 64 10.98 -6.86 10.59
CA PRO A 64 12.01 -6.60 11.56
C PRO A 64 11.71 -7.25 12.90
N PRO A 65 12.74 -7.57 13.72
CA PRO A 65 12.56 -7.99 15.10
C PRO A 65 11.76 -6.95 15.91
N GLY A 66 10.97 -7.42 16.88
CA GLY A 66 10.27 -6.58 17.85
C GLY A 66 11.06 -6.30 19.10
#